data_AF-Q0TYM8-F1
#
_entry.id   AF-Q0TYM8-F1
#
_cell.length_a   1.000
_cell.length_b   1.000
_cell.length_c   1.000
_cell.angle_alpha   90.00
_cell.angle_beta   90.00
_cell.angle_gamma   90.00
#
_symmetry.space_group_name_H-M   'P 1'
#
loop_
_entity.id
_entity.type
_entity.pdbx_description
1 polymer ?
#
loop_
_entity_poly.entity_id
_entity_poly.type
_entity_poly.pdbx_seq_one_letter_code
_entity_poly.pdbx_strand_id
1 'polypeptide(L)'
;MPTIAHLRDRQAYIKDHYHDHKPVRNSRQMIDALDPLISHCPHLISLRIAILGPCEEQGPDSREERLYQSCARFISSVRKTLRKLDFEQGYSFNEQVQWDRPSTERKKIFPRPMDRIFARFILPVLMDAPWPHMEKMVIRGVGESTREYTEEYPMPADTEDVEYTDFGGCYQEDRGIRTQFWAFDVTVKSFPSAAQMQLDLQALIPQAVVVVEEDGEQDFESFLEDSYGIDNDSDLRA
;
A
#
# COMPACT_ATOMS: atom_id res chain seq x y z
N MET A 1 -7.13 -18.84 -22.85
CA MET A 1 -5.83 -18.14 -22.99
C MET A 1 -4.82 -19.15 -23.49
N PRO A 2 -4.09 -18.89 -24.59
CA PRO A 2 -3.01 -19.76 -25.02
C PRO A 2 -1.92 -19.84 -23.93
N THR A 3 -1.27 -20.99 -23.80
CA THR A 3 -0.14 -21.17 -22.89
C THR A 3 1.07 -20.49 -23.50
N ILE A 4 1.38 -19.27 -23.05
CA ILE A 4 2.48 -18.48 -23.61
C ILE A 4 3.72 -18.67 -22.74
N ALA A 5 4.77 -19.27 -23.32
CA ALA A 5 5.98 -19.65 -22.61
C ALA A 5 6.94 -18.48 -22.32
N HIS A 6 6.82 -17.37 -23.06
CA HIS A 6 7.73 -16.24 -22.94
C HIS A 6 6.98 -14.89 -22.85
N LEU A 7 7.45 -13.99 -21.99
CA LEU A 7 6.81 -12.69 -21.77
C LEU A 7 6.72 -11.83 -23.03
N ARG A 8 7.72 -11.91 -23.92
CA ARG A 8 7.69 -11.21 -25.22
C ARG A 8 6.59 -11.71 -26.13
N ASP A 9 6.34 -13.01 -26.14
CA ASP A 9 5.28 -13.61 -26.95
C ASP A 9 3.92 -13.22 -26.38
N ARG A 10 3.83 -13.05 -25.04
CA ARG A 10 2.62 -12.57 -24.38
C ARG A 10 2.36 -11.10 -24.69
N GLN A 11 3.41 -10.29 -24.68
CA GLN A 11 3.34 -8.88 -25.08
C GLN A 11 2.94 -8.75 -26.56
N ALA A 12 3.55 -9.52 -27.45
CA ALA A 12 3.22 -9.54 -28.88
C ALA A 12 1.77 -10.00 -29.10
N TYR A 13 1.34 -11.06 -28.42
CA TYR A 13 -0.04 -11.55 -28.49
C TYR A 13 -1.05 -10.50 -28.02
N ILE A 14 -0.82 -9.87 -26.86
CA ILE A 14 -1.70 -8.80 -26.34
C ILE A 14 -1.75 -7.61 -27.30
N LYS A 15 -0.62 -7.26 -27.92
CA LYS A 15 -0.54 -6.17 -28.90
C LYS A 15 -1.32 -6.49 -30.18
N ASP A 16 -1.17 -7.70 -30.70
CA ASP A 16 -1.84 -8.15 -31.93
C ASP A 16 -3.35 -8.35 -31.74
N HIS A 17 -3.79 -8.66 -30.51
CA HIS A 17 -5.19 -8.91 -30.17
C HIS A 17 -5.79 -7.79 -29.30
N TYR A 18 -5.19 -6.60 -29.32
CA TYR A 18 -5.58 -5.47 -28.47
C TYR A 18 -7.06 -5.10 -28.64
N HIS A 19 -7.58 -5.13 -29.86
CA HIS A 19 -8.98 -4.81 -30.16
C HIS A 19 -9.97 -5.91 -29.74
N ASP A 20 -9.52 -7.15 -29.65
CA ASP A 20 -10.31 -8.28 -29.16
C ASP A 20 -10.35 -8.32 -27.64
N HIS A 21 -9.32 -7.74 -27.01
CA HIS A 21 -9.25 -7.48 -25.58
C HIS A 21 -9.85 -6.11 -25.27
N LYS A 22 -11.18 -5.98 -25.41
CA LYS A 22 -11.86 -4.85 -24.75
C LYS A 22 -11.49 -4.91 -23.27
N PRO A 23 -10.83 -3.88 -22.70
CA PRO A 23 -10.65 -3.83 -21.26
C PRO A 23 -12.06 -3.88 -20.68
N VAL A 24 -12.39 -4.97 -20.01
CA VAL A 24 -13.71 -5.09 -19.41
C VAL A 24 -13.76 -3.93 -18.42
N ARG A 25 -14.70 -3.00 -18.62
CA ARG A 25 -14.96 -1.96 -17.62
C ARG A 25 -15.19 -2.70 -16.31
N ASN A 26 -14.32 -2.46 -15.32
CA ASN A 26 -14.24 -3.13 -14.01
C ASN A 26 -13.38 -4.42 -13.90
N SER A 27 -12.59 -4.82 -14.91
CA SER A 27 -11.61 -5.93 -14.78
C SER A 27 -10.17 -5.49 -14.50
N ARG A 28 -9.96 -4.35 -13.84
CA ARG A 28 -8.65 -3.98 -13.25
C ARG A 28 -8.34 -4.86 -12.02
N GLN A 29 -8.57 -6.17 -12.14
CA GLN A 29 -8.33 -7.13 -11.07
C GLN A 29 -7.02 -7.83 -11.38
N MET A 30 -5.93 -7.32 -10.78
CA MET A 30 -4.61 -7.95 -10.80
C MET A 30 -4.45 -9.05 -9.74
N ILE A 31 -5.54 -9.52 -9.15
CA ILE A 31 -5.51 -10.60 -8.15
C ILE A 31 -4.94 -11.84 -8.84
N ASP A 32 -3.90 -12.42 -8.24
CA ASP A 32 -3.15 -13.57 -8.78
C ASP A 32 -2.53 -13.34 -10.17
N ALA A 33 -2.51 -12.11 -10.68
CA ALA A 33 -1.97 -11.81 -12.01
C ALA A 33 -0.45 -11.99 -12.08
N LEU A 34 0.23 -11.89 -10.92
CA LEU A 34 1.66 -12.13 -10.80
C LEU A 34 1.98 -13.62 -10.66
N ASP A 35 1.04 -14.45 -10.23
CA ASP A 35 1.28 -15.89 -9.99
C ASP A 35 1.80 -16.63 -11.23
N PRO A 36 1.25 -16.42 -12.44
CA PRO A 36 1.81 -17.04 -13.65
C PRO A 36 3.25 -16.61 -13.98
N LEU A 37 3.71 -15.48 -13.43
CA LEU A 37 5.07 -14.96 -13.67
C LEU A 37 6.08 -15.47 -12.65
N ILE A 38 5.62 -16.07 -11.55
CA ILE A 38 6.49 -16.68 -10.54
C ILE A 38 7.37 -17.72 -11.23
N SER A 39 8.68 -17.66 -10.99
CA SER A 39 9.72 -18.52 -11.59
C SER A 39 9.96 -18.35 -13.10
N HIS A 40 9.21 -17.49 -13.79
CA HIS A 40 9.36 -17.24 -15.24
C HIS A 40 10.13 -15.95 -15.56
N CYS A 41 10.62 -15.26 -14.53
CA CYS A 41 11.35 -14.00 -14.63
C CYS A 41 12.79 -14.10 -14.07
N PRO A 42 13.63 -15.06 -14.52
CA PRO A 42 14.94 -15.34 -13.91
C PRO A 42 16.01 -14.25 -14.14
N HIS A 43 15.69 -13.23 -14.94
CA HIS A 43 16.59 -12.11 -15.26
C HIS A 43 15.98 -10.76 -14.88
N LEU A 44 14.94 -10.74 -14.05
CA LEU A 44 14.31 -9.50 -13.63
C LEU A 44 15.26 -8.74 -12.70
N ILE A 45 15.70 -7.56 -13.16
CA ILE A 45 16.62 -6.69 -12.43
C ILE A 45 15.93 -5.50 -11.76
N SER A 46 14.73 -5.13 -12.20
CA SER A 46 13.99 -3.98 -11.70
C SER A 46 12.51 -4.33 -11.59
N LEU A 47 11.92 -4.00 -10.44
CA LEU A 47 10.52 -4.25 -10.15
C LEU A 47 9.94 -2.99 -9.49
N ARG A 48 8.84 -2.49 -10.05
CA ARG A 48 7.99 -1.49 -9.40
C ARG A 48 6.61 -2.11 -9.16
N ILE A 49 6.12 -2.02 -7.93
CA ILE A 49 4.78 -2.43 -7.53
C ILE A 49 4.12 -1.22 -6.89
N ALA A 50 2.97 -0.84 -7.41
CA ALA A 50 2.17 0.25 -6.84
C ALA A 50 0.75 -0.29 -6.58
N ILE A 51 0.30 -0.20 -5.32
CA ILE A 51 -0.98 -0.77 -4.89
C ILE A 51 -1.89 0.34 -4.36
N LEU A 52 -3.10 0.39 -4.92
CA LEU A 52 -4.19 1.19 -4.38
C LEU A 52 -5.07 0.31 -3.50
N GLY A 53 -5.11 0.63 -2.21
CA GLY A 53 -5.83 -0.12 -1.21
C GLY A 53 -7.13 0.53 -0.76
N PRO A 54 -8.02 -0.26 -0.16
CA PRO A 54 -9.24 0.23 0.46
C PRO A 54 -8.91 1.03 1.71
N CYS A 55 -9.76 2.00 2.02
CA CYS A 55 -9.67 2.73 3.28
C CYS A 55 -10.20 1.97 4.50
N GLU A 56 -10.94 0.87 4.30
CA GLU A 56 -11.56 0.09 5.38
C GLU A 56 -10.97 -1.31 5.52
N GLU A 57 -10.93 -1.80 6.76
CA GLU A 57 -10.42 -3.14 7.08
C GLU A 57 -11.41 -4.18 6.55
N GLN A 58 -10.99 -4.88 5.49
CA GLN A 58 -11.73 -6.03 5.00
C GLN A 58 -11.40 -7.26 5.84
N GLY A 59 -12.36 -8.18 5.98
CA GLY A 59 -12.16 -9.43 6.70
C GLY A 59 -11.06 -10.31 6.10
N PRO A 60 -10.71 -11.42 6.77
CA PRO A 60 -9.69 -12.35 6.29
C PRO A 60 -10.03 -12.88 4.89
N ASP A 61 -9.00 -13.18 4.10
CA ASP A 61 -9.09 -13.59 2.68
C ASP A 61 -9.70 -12.51 1.77
N SER A 62 -9.56 -11.24 2.17
CA SER A 62 -9.91 -10.11 1.33
C SER A 62 -9.17 -10.15 0.00
N ARG A 63 -9.69 -9.40 -0.96
CA ARG A 63 -9.07 -9.24 -2.26
C ARG A 63 -7.64 -8.70 -2.13
N GLU A 64 -7.45 -7.77 -1.21
CA GLU A 64 -6.20 -7.09 -0.95
C GLU A 64 -5.18 -8.02 -0.30
N GLU A 65 -5.60 -8.84 0.67
CA GLU A 65 -4.71 -9.85 1.25
C GLU A 65 -4.17 -10.79 0.16
N ARG A 66 -5.02 -11.27 -0.75
CA ARG A 66 -4.60 -12.12 -1.87
C ARG A 66 -3.65 -11.41 -2.83
N LEU A 67 -3.89 -10.13 -3.11
CA LEU A 67 -2.98 -9.32 -3.92
C LEU A 67 -1.60 -9.20 -3.25
N TYR A 68 -1.55 -8.86 -1.97
CA TYR A 68 -0.31 -8.76 -1.21
C TYR A 68 0.42 -10.11 -1.12
N GLN A 69 -0.31 -11.22 -0.95
CA GLN A 69 0.25 -12.56 -1.01
C GLN A 69 0.86 -12.89 -2.38
N SER A 70 0.19 -12.52 -3.48
CA SER A 70 0.73 -12.71 -4.83
C SER A 70 1.99 -11.86 -5.05
N CYS A 71 1.98 -10.59 -4.63
CA CYS A 71 3.15 -9.71 -4.65
C CYS A 71 4.31 -10.28 -3.83
N ALA A 72 4.06 -10.73 -2.60
CA ALA A 72 5.04 -11.33 -1.72
C ALA A 72 5.73 -12.55 -2.36
N ARG A 73 4.93 -13.48 -2.90
CA ARG A 73 5.44 -14.66 -3.61
C ARG A 73 6.26 -14.27 -4.84
N PHE A 74 5.80 -13.29 -5.61
CA PHE A 74 6.53 -12.83 -6.79
C PHE A 74 7.86 -12.16 -6.44
N ILE A 75 7.87 -11.23 -5.48
CA ILE A 75 9.09 -10.58 -4.97
C ILE A 75 10.09 -11.62 -4.49
N SER A 76 9.64 -12.61 -3.70
CA SER A 76 10.48 -13.72 -3.22
C SER A 76 11.12 -14.49 -4.38
N SER A 77 10.35 -14.78 -5.44
CA SER A 77 10.84 -15.53 -6.59
C SER A 77 11.94 -14.83 -7.39
N VAL A 78 11.95 -13.49 -7.40
CA VAL A 78 12.91 -12.67 -8.16
C VAL A 78 14.04 -12.09 -7.29
N ARG A 79 14.01 -12.34 -5.98
CA ARG A 79 14.96 -11.80 -4.99
C ARG A 79 16.42 -11.94 -5.39
N LYS A 80 16.78 -13.09 -5.97
CA LYS A 80 18.17 -13.41 -6.34
C LYS A 80 18.71 -12.57 -7.49
N THR A 81 17.86 -12.01 -8.35
CA THR A 81 18.29 -11.26 -9.54
C THR A 81 17.96 -9.77 -9.45
N LEU A 82 17.11 -9.40 -8.49
CA LEU A 82 16.60 -8.05 -8.36
C LEU A 82 17.70 -7.07 -7.88
N ARG A 83 17.87 -5.99 -8.62
CA ARG A 83 18.79 -4.88 -8.30
C ARG A 83 18.04 -3.64 -7.81
N LYS A 84 16.82 -3.44 -8.30
CA LYS A 84 15.96 -2.30 -7.94
C LYS A 84 14.57 -2.76 -7.57
N LEU A 85 14.11 -2.39 -6.39
CA LEU A 85 12.73 -2.56 -5.93
C LEU A 85 12.15 -1.18 -5.61
N ASP A 86 10.98 -0.89 -6.16
CA ASP A 86 10.16 0.27 -5.80
C ASP A 86 8.77 -0.27 -5.43
N PHE A 87 8.43 -0.22 -4.15
CA PHE A 87 7.14 -0.63 -3.63
C PHE A 87 6.41 0.59 -3.10
N GLU A 88 5.20 0.81 -3.57
CA GLU A 88 4.38 1.96 -3.20
C GLU A 88 2.97 1.49 -2.89
N GLN A 89 2.41 1.98 -1.78
CA GLN A 89 1.00 1.80 -1.47
C GLN A 89 0.34 3.13 -1.18
N GLY A 90 -0.92 3.26 -1.55
CA GLY A 90 -1.71 4.48 -1.34
C GLY A 90 -3.20 4.21 -1.32
N TYR A 91 -3.96 5.26 -1.06
CA TYR A 91 -5.43 5.22 -1.11
C TYR A 91 -5.95 5.59 -2.48
N SER A 92 -7.08 5.01 -2.87
CA SER A 92 -7.84 5.54 -3.99
C SER A 92 -8.41 6.91 -3.60
N PHE A 93 -8.10 7.94 -4.36
CA PHE A 93 -8.63 9.30 -4.16
C PHE A 93 -10.17 9.31 -4.07
N ASN A 94 -10.84 8.45 -4.84
CA ASN A 94 -12.30 8.30 -4.84
C ASN A 94 -12.86 7.79 -3.50
N GLU A 95 -12.09 7.01 -2.75
CA GLU A 95 -12.48 6.56 -1.41
C GLU A 95 -12.14 7.62 -0.36
N GLN A 96 -11.03 8.33 -0.51
CA GLN A 96 -10.62 9.42 0.39
C GLN A 96 -11.65 10.56 0.44
N VAL A 97 -12.33 10.88 -0.67
CA VAL A 97 -13.43 11.86 -0.70
C VAL A 97 -14.62 11.46 0.19
N GLN A 98 -14.83 10.17 0.47
CA GLN A 98 -15.84 9.75 1.45
C GLN A 98 -15.42 10.05 2.90
N TRP A 99 -14.11 10.05 3.19
CA TRP A 99 -13.55 10.36 4.52
C TRP A 99 -13.51 11.86 4.83
N ASP A 100 -13.40 12.71 3.80
CA ASP A 100 -13.43 14.17 3.97
C ASP A 100 -14.85 14.74 4.09
N ARG A 101 -15.89 13.90 3.95
CA ARG A 101 -17.22 14.32 4.37
C ARG A 101 -17.24 14.47 5.89
N PRO A 102 -17.76 15.59 6.42
CA PRO A 102 -17.97 15.75 7.85
C PRO A 102 -19.07 14.78 8.29
N SER A 103 -18.69 13.55 8.58
CA SER A 103 -19.54 12.61 9.30
C SER A 103 -19.70 13.14 10.72
N THR A 104 -20.95 13.28 11.18
CA THR A 104 -21.29 13.55 12.57
C THR A 104 -20.94 12.39 13.51
N GLU A 105 -20.57 11.23 12.97
CA GLU A 105 -20.08 10.09 13.73
C GLU A 105 -18.56 10.15 13.82
N ARG A 106 -18.07 10.13 15.06
CA ARG A 106 -16.65 10.18 15.45
C ARG A 106 -15.83 9.28 14.54
N LYS A 107 -14.86 9.88 13.84
CA LYS A 107 -13.92 9.18 12.97
C LYS A 107 -13.07 8.24 13.83
N LYS A 108 -13.53 7.00 14.01
CA LYS A 108 -12.70 5.89 14.51
C LYS A 108 -11.63 5.65 13.46
N ILE A 109 -10.42 6.13 13.72
CA ILE A 109 -9.32 5.95 12.78
C ILE A 109 -8.54 4.73 13.24
N PHE A 110 -8.74 3.63 12.52
CA PHE A 110 -7.92 2.44 12.68
C PHE A 110 -6.58 2.65 11.96
N PRO A 111 -5.52 1.92 12.35
CA PRO A 111 -4.29 1.90 11.56
C PRO A 111 -4.66 1.53 10.12
N ARG A 112 -3.96 2.13 9.14
CA ARG A 112 -4.30 1.93 7.73
C ARG A 112 -4.35 0.42 7.48
N PRO A 113 -5.48 -0.16 7.04
CA PRO A 113 -5.60 -1.61 6.86
C PRO A 113 -4.46 -2.18 5.99
N MET A 114 -4.01 -1.39 5.03
CA MET A 114 -2.89 -1.68 4.15
C MET A 114 -1.55 -1.84 4.87
N ASP A 115 -1.27 -1.06 5.93
CA ASP A 115 -0.04 -1.20 6.71
C ASP A 115 0.00 -2.56 7.42
N ARG A 116 -1.14 -3.02 7.96
CA ARG A 116 -1.26 -4.36 8.56
C ARG A 116 -1.04 -5.46 7.53
N ILE A 117 -1.65 -5.33 6.35
CA ILE A 117 -1.48 -6.32 5.26
C ILE A 117 -0.03 -6.31 4.73
N PHE A 118 0.58 -5.13 4.60
CA PHE A 118 2.00 -4.98 4.26
C PHE A 118 2.89 -5.69 5.27
N ALA A 119 2.68 -5.43 6.56
CA ALA A 119 3.42 -6.04 7.65
C ALA A 119 3.29 -7.55 7.67
N ARG A 120 2.11 -8.06 7.33
CA ARG A 120 1.80 -9.49 7.33
C ARG A 120 2.42 -10.24 6.16
N PHE A 121 2.45 -9.65 4.96
CA PHE A 121 2.80 -10.39 3.74
C PHE A 121 4.06 -9.88 3.04
N ILE A 122 4.29 -8.57 2.98
CA ILE A 122 5.42 -7.98 2.23
C ILE A 122 6.65 -7.85 3.12
N LEU A 123 6.52 -7.24 4.29
CA LEU A 123 7.65 -7.01 5.19
C LEU A 123 8.46 -8.30 5.46
N PRO A 124 7.84 -9.46 5.76
CA PRO A 124 8.60 -10.69 6.02
C PRO A 124 9.45 -11.11 4.83
N VAL A 125 8.95 -10.90 3.59
CA VAL A 125 9.71 -11.21 2.37
C VAL A 125 10.88 -10.24 2.16
N LEU A 126 10.73 -8.99 2.57
CA LEU A 126 11.81 -7.99 2.52
C LEU A 126 12.90 -8.28 3.55
N MET A 127 12.49 -8.67 4.77
CA MET A 127 13.38 -8.97 5.90
C MET A 127 14.05 -10.34 5.80
N ASP A 128 13.52 -11.22 4.96
CA ASP A 128 14.10 -12.54 4.71
C ASP A 128 15.29 -12.41 3.73
N ALA A 129 16.51 -12.52 4.25
CA ALA A 129 17.76 -12.49 3.48
C ALA A 129 17.99 -13.79 2.66
N PRO A 130 18.90 -13.80 1.65
CA PRO A 130 19.76 -12.71 1.20
C PRO A 130 19.26 -11.98 -0.06
N TRP A 131 19.69 -10.71 -0.21
CA TRP A 131 19.47 -9.84 -1.37
C TRP A 131 20.79 -9.59 -2.14
N PRO A 132 21.31 -10.57 -2.88
CA PRO A 132 22.72 -10.58 -3.32
C PRO A 132 23.08 -9.47 -4.33
N HIS A 133 22.11 -8.96 -5.08
CA HIS A 133 22.34 -7.97 -6.13
C HIS A 133 21.59 -6.66 -5.92
N MET A 134 20.94 -6.49 -4.77
CA MET A 134 20.15 -5.30 -4.49
C MET A 134 21.04 -4.06 -4.40
N GLU A 135 20.67 -3.03 -5.16
CA GLU A 135 21.35 -1.73 -5.21
C GLU A 135 20.45 -0.61 -4.70
N LYS A 136 19.14 -0.72 -4.90
CA LYS A 136 18.17 0.28 -4.48
C LYS A 136 16.85 -0.36 -4.07
N MET A 137 16.39 -0.08 -2.86
CA MET A 137 15.07 -0.47 -2.36
C MET A 137 14.33 0.78 -1.90
N VAL A 138 13.16 1.03 -2.48
CA VAL A 138 12.30 2.16 -2.12
C VAL A 138 10.95 1.59 -1.68
N ILE A 139 10.49 2.01 -0.51
CA ILE A 139 9.20 1.64 0.06
C ILE A 139 8.48 2.94 0.41
N ARG A 140 7.31 3.17 -0.16
CA ARG A 140 6.52 4.39 0.06
C ARG A 140 5.12 4.06 0.56
N GLY A 141 4.56 4.97 1.34
CA GLY A 141 3.20 4.85 1.85
C GLY A 141 3.06 3.83 3.00
N VAL A 142 4.15 3.52 3.70
CA VAL A 142 4.18 2.58 4.84
C VAL A 142 4.78 3.30 6.05
N GLY A 143 4.12 3.30 7.19
CA GLY A 143 4.60 4.07 8.34
C GLY A 143 3.65 4.15 9.53
N GLU A 144 4.11 4.82 10.58
CA GLU A 144 3.33 5.02 11.80
C GLU A 144 2.26 6.09 11.53
N SER A 145 1.00 5.81 11.88
CA SER A 145 -0.08 6.79 11.76
C SER A 145 -0.42 7.32 13.15
N THR A 146 0.17 8.46 13.50
CA THR A 146 -0.18 9.19 14.73
C THR A 146 -1.37 10.10 14.46
N ARG A 147 -2.43 10.03 15.29
CA ARG A 147 -3.52 11.00 15.25
C ARG A 147 -4.02 11.35 16.66
N GLU A 148 -4.50 12.57 16.79
CA GLU A 148 -5.14 13.08 18.01
C GLU A 148 -6.61 12.63 18.05
N TYR A 149 -7.08 12.17 19.22
CA TYR A 149 -8.46 11.75 19.42
C TYR A 149 -9.12 12.58 20.52
N THR A 150 -10.43 12.77 20.38
CA THR A 150 -11.26 13.34 21.45
C THR A 150 -12.49 12.46 21.60
N GLU A 151 -12.64 11.81 22.75
CA GLU A 151 -13.76 10.91 23.02
C GLU A 151 -14.49 11.29 24.32
N GLU A 152 -15.79 11.02 24.36
CA GLU A 152 -16.62 11.31 25.54
C GLU A 152 -16.43 10.32 26.69
N TYR A 153 -15.90 9.12 26.43
CA TYR A 153 -15.74 8.05 27.41
C TYR A 153 -14.42 7.30 27.18
N PRO A 154 -13.80 6.74 28.23
CA PRO A 154 -12.60 5.92 28.07
C PRO A 154 -12.90 4.69 27.22
N MET A 155 -12.10 4.47 26.17
CA MET A 155 -12.14 3.26 25.35
C MET A 155 -11.77 2.01 26.16
N PRO A 156 -12.23 0.81 25.75
CA PRO A 156 -11.79 -0.44 26.37
C PRO A 156 -10.28 -0.58 26.23
N ALA A 157 -9.61 -0.95 27.33
CA ALA A 157 -8.15 -1.03 27.46
C ALA A 157 -7.45 -2.11 26.61
N ASP A 158 -8.18 -2.83 25.74
CA ASP A 158 -7.76 -4.12 25.20
C ASP A 158 -7.48 -4.12 23.68
N THR A 159 -7.25 -2.96 23.05
CA THR A 159 -6.70 -2.93 21.68
C THR A 159 -5.18 -2.99 21.74
N GLU A 160 -4.62 -4.17 21.50
CA GLU A 160 -3.19 -4.52 21.66
C GLU A 160 -2.19 -3.63 20.88
N ASP A 161 -2.65 -2.84 19.91
CA ASP A 161 -1.81 -2.02 19.02
C ASP A 161 -1.76 -0.52 19.37
N VAL A 162 -2.32 -0.10 20.50
CA VAL A 162 -2.64 1.32 20.75
C VAL A 162 -1.89 1.88 21.96
N GLU A 163 -0.97 2.82 21.73
CA GLU A 163 -0.28 3.59 22.79
C GLU A 163 -0.90 4.98 22.95
N TYR A 164 -1.23 5.36 24.18
CA TYR A 164 -1.83 6.65 24.50
C TYR A 164 -0.73 7.57 25.05
N THR A 165 -0.47 8.70 24.38
CA THR A 165 0.71 9.54 24.68
C THR A 165 0.39 10.86 25.37
N ASP A 166 -0.82 11.40 25.22
CA ASP A 166 -1.23 12.64 25.92
C ASP A 166 -2.64 12.52 26.51
N PHE A 167 -2.85 13.16 27.66
CA PHE A 167 -4.05 13.08 28.49
C PHE A 167 -4.51 14.48 28.89
N GLY A 168 -5.55 14.99 28.22
CA GLY A 168 -6.12 16.30 28.48
C GLY A 168 -7.61 16.21 28.83
N GLY A 169 -7.98 16.48 30.09
CA GLY A 169 -9.37 16.69 30.46
C GLY A 169 -9.87 18.04 29.91
N CYS A 170 -10.84 18.02 29.01
CA CYS A 170 -11.44 19.23 28.43
C CYS A 170 -12.92 19.35 28.83
N TYR A 171 -13.44 20.57 28.77
CA TYR A 171 -14.84 20.87 29.09
C TYR A 171 -15.46 21.61 27.93
N GLN A 172 -16.65 21.18 27.52
CA GLN A 172 -17.51 21.94 26.61
C GLN A 172 -18.76 22.35 27.38
N GLU A 173 -19.08 23.65 27.36
CA GLU A 173 -20.36 24.15 27.85
C GLU A 173 -21.28 24.40 26.67
N ASP A 174 -22.41 23.71 26.64
CA ASP A 174 -23.51 23.99 25.70
C ASP A 174 -24.80 24.19 26.49
N ARG A 175 -25.47 25.34 26.28
CA ARG A 175 -26.73 25.74 26.95
C ARG A 175 -26.71 25.62 28.49
N GLY A 176 -25.55 25.87 29.11
CA GLY A 176 -25.39 25.80 30.58
C GLY A 176 -25.22 24.38 31.13
N ILE A 177 -25.11 23.37 30.26
CA ILE A 177 -24.70 22.02 30.62
C ILE A 177 -23.20 21.92 30.33
N ARG A 178 -22.42 21.67 31.39
CA ARG A 178 -20.98 21.41 31.28
C ARG A 178 -20.77 19.92 31.08
N THR A 179 -20.39 19.54 29.87
CA THR A 179 -20.02 18.16 29.55
C THR A 179 -18.51 18.05 29.63
N GLN A 180 -18.03 17.07 30.40
CA GLN A 180 -16.62 16.75 30.47
C GLN A 180 -16.29 15.78 29.34
N PHE A 181 -15.21 16.07 28.62
CA PHE A 181 -14.68 15.21 27.57
C PHE A 181 -13.23 14.87 27.92
N TRP A 182 -12.77 13.77 27.37
CA TRP A 182 -11.39 13.35 27.51
C TRP A 182 -10.76 13.38 26.12
N ALA A 183 -9.76 14.25 25.94
CA ALA A 183 -8.92 14.23 24.76
C ALA A 183 -7.71 13.34 25.06
N PHE A 184 -7.41 12.46 24.11
CA PHE A 184 -6.24 11.58 24.19
C PHE A 184 -5.51 11.62 22.85
N ASP A 185 -4.19 11.75 22.90
CA ASP A 185 -3.38 11.43 21.73
C ASP A 185 -3.17 9.94 21.70
N VAL A 186 -3.54 9.33 20.57
CA VAL A 186 -3.49 7.89 20.40
C VAL A 186 -2.55 7.58 19.23
N THR A 187 -1.43 6.98 19.59
CA THR A 187 -0.45 6.47 18.66
C THR A 187 -0.73 4.98 18.45
N VAL A 188 -1.27 4.61 17.29
CA VAL A 188 -1.48 3.19 16.97
C VAL A 188 -0.21 2.61 16.36
N LYS A 189 0.55 1.87 17.17
CA LYS A 189 1.77 1.17 16.78
C LYS A 189 1.44 -0.18 16.14
N SER A 190 0.87 -0.13 14.95
CA SER A 190 0.63 -1.36 14.16
C SER A 190 1.90 -1.92 13.49
N PHE A 191 3.02 -1.19 13.53
CA PHE A 191 4.17 -1.43 12.68
C PHE A 191 5.45 -0.77 13.25
N PRO A 192 6.67 -1.32 13.04
CA PRO A 192 7.90 -0.54 13.27
C PRO A 192 7.82 0.74 12.45
N SER A 193 8.20 1.89 13.02
CA SER A 193 8.17 3.17 12.29
C SER A 193 8.95 3.06 10.98
N ALA A 194 8.62 3.88 9.98
CA ALA A 194 9.34 3.89 8.71
C ALA A 194 10.86 4.03 8.91
N ALA A 195 11.26 4.85 9.88
CA ALA A 195 12.65 5.01 10.28
C ALA A 195 13.28 3.70 10.80
N GLN A 196 12.58 2.97 11.69
CA GLN A 196 13.08 1.70 12.21
C GLN A 196 13.18 0.65 11.10
N MET A 197 12.16 0.54 10.24
CA MET A 197 12.18 -0.37 9.10
C MET A 197 13.31 -0.06 8.13
N GLN A 198 13.58 1.22 7.86
CA GLN A 198 14.71 1.63 7.03
C GLN A 198 16.04 1.19 7.64
N LEU A 199 16.23 1.38 8.95
CA LEU A 199 17.44 0.95 9.65
C LEU A 199 17.62 -0.57 9.58
N ASP A 200 16.56 -1.34 9.79
CA ASP A 200 16.60 -2.80 9.77
C ASP A 200 16.92 -3.34 8.38
N LEU A 201 16.27 -2.81 7.33
CA LEU A 201 16.53 -3.17 5.94
C LEU A 201 17.93 -2.74 5.49
N GLN A 202 18.39 -1.56 5.91
CA GLN A 202 19.73 -1.07 5.60
C GLN A 202 20.82 -1.93 6.27
N ALA A 203 20.58 -2.40 7.49
CA ALA A 203 21.47 -3.33 8.17
C ALA A 203 21.52 -4.71 7.48
N LEU A 204 20.38 -5.16 6.93
CA LEU A 204 20.27 -6.42 6.21
C LEU A 204 20.93 -6.36 4.81
N ILE A 205 20.88 -5.20 4.16
CA ILE A 205 21.34 -4.99 2.79
C ILE A 205 22.31 -3.77 2.73
N PRO A 206 23.49 -3.86 3.37
CA PRO A 206 24.38 -2.72 3.55
C PRO A 206 24.91 -2.14 2.23
N GLN A 207 24.90 -2.92 1.15
CA GLN A 207 25.30 -2.48 -0.19
C GLN A 207 24.23 -1.67 -0.93
N ALA A 208 22.98 -1.71 -0.50
CA ALA A 208 21.87 -1.06 -1.18
C ALA A 208 21.57 0.31 -0.58
N VAL A 209 21.05 1.21 -1.41
CA VAL A 209 20.39 2.43 -0.95
C VAL A 209 18.95 2.06 -0.57
N VAL A 210 18.63 2.15 0.72
CA VAL A 210 17.27 1.90 1.23
C VAL A 210 16.60 3.23 1.55
N VAL A 211 15.39 3.42 1.03
CA VAL A 211 14.54 4.58 1.30
C VAL A 211 13.17 4.08 1.76
N VAL A 212 12.72 4.52 2.92
CA VAL A 212 11.37 4.26 3.42
C VAL A 212 10.68 5.59 3.71
N GLU A 213 9.55 5.83 3.06
CA GLU A 213 8.75 7.05 3.18
C GLU A 213 7.33 6.71 3.66
N GLU A 214 6.83 7.44 4.67
CA GLU A 214 5.47 7.25 5.20
C GLU A 214 4.40 7.75 4.21
N ASP A 215 4.77 8.77 3.45
CA ASP A 215 3.98 9.35 2.37
C ASP A 215 4.24 8.57 1.07
N GLY A 216 3.16 8.22 0.38
CA GLY A 216 3.20 7.77 -1.01
C GLY A 216 2.94 8.94 -1.95
N GLU A 217 3.55 8.94 -3.13
CA GLU A 217 3.16 9.88 -4.18
C GLU A 217 1.76 9.45 -4.66
N GLN A 218 0.72 10.10 -4.13
CA GLN A 218 -0.69 9.79 -4.45
C GLN A 218 -1.09 10.15 -5.89
N ASP A 219 -0.13 10.55 -6.72
CA ASP A 219 -0.36 10.95 -8.11
C ASP A 219 -0.27 9.75 -9.05
N PHE A 220 -1.18 8.80 -8.85
CA PHE A 220 -1.35 7.66 -9.75
C PHE A 220 -1.96 8.06 -11.10
N GLU A 221 -2.57 9.26 -11.20
CA GLU A 221 -3.17 9.76 -12.43
C GLU A 221 -2.13 10.30 -13.42
N SER A 222 -1.11 11.04 -12.96
CA SER A 222 0.01 11.43 -13.85
C SER A 222 0.77 10.22 -14.42
N PHE A 223 0.72 9.07 -13.75
CA PHE A 223 1.35 7.84 -14.21
C PHE A 223 0.65 7.17 -15.42
N LEU A 224 -0.67 7.35 -15.56
CA LEU A 224 -1.42 6.83 -16.71
C LEU A 224 -1.13 7.63 -17.98
N GLU A 225 -0.83 8.92 -17.83
CA GLU A 225 -0.61 9.83 -18.95
C GLU A 225 0.82 9.74 -19.51
N ASP A 226 1.85 9.65 -18.66
CA ASP A 226 3.24 9.76 -19.13
C ASP A 226 3.91 8.42 -19.54
N SER A 227 3.44 7.27 -19.04
CA SER A 227 4.23 6.02 -19.11
C SER A 227 3.77 5.01 -20.17
N TYR A 228 2.60 5.18 -20.77
CA TYR A 228 2.06 4.22 -21.75
C TYR A 228 1.98 4.72 -23.19
N GLY A 229 2.39 5.96 -23.49
CA GLY A 229 2.23 6.50 -24.85
C GLY A 229 0.79 6.36 -25.36
N ILE A 230 -0.18 6.42 -24.44
CA ILE A 230 -1.59 6.49 -24.78
C ILE A 230 -1.82 7.96 -25.08
N ASP A 231 -1.52 8.35 -26.33
CA ASP A 231 -2.06 9.58 -26.88
C ASP A 231 -3.58 9.47 -26.69
N ASN A 232 -4.11 10.33 -25.82
CA ASN A 232 -5.55 10.45 -25.70
C ASN A 232 -6.09 10.86 -27.07
N ASP A 233 -6.88 9.98 -27.68
CA ASP A 233 -7.57 10.15 -28.97
C ASP A 233 -8.48 11.41 -29.00
N SER A 234 -8.59 12.14 -27.88
CA SER A 234 -9.19 13.47 -27.81
C SER A 234 -8.39 14.55 -28.55
N ASP A 235 -7.09 14.36 -28.78
CA ASP A 235 -6.25 15.32 -29.51
C ASP A 235 -6.28 15.11 -31.05
N LEU A 236 -6.92 14.04 -31.52
CA LEU A 236 -7.16 13.79 -32.95
C LEU A 236 -8.53 14.32 -33.44
N ARG A 237 -9.21 15.13 -32.63
CA ARG A 237 -10.40 15.89 -33.02
C ARG A 237 -10.17 17.40 -32.91
N ALA A 238 -9.21 17.90 -33.69
CA ALA A 238 -9.12 19.30 -34.08
C ALA A 238 -8.84 19.41 -35.58
#